data_AF-A0A0R2I2H3-F1
#
_entry.id   AF-A0A0R2I2H3-F1
#
_cell.length_a   1.000
_cell.length_b   1.000
_cell.length_c   1.000
_cell.angle_alpha   90.00
_cell.angle_beta   90.00
_cell.angle_gamma   90.00
#
_symmetry.space_group_name_H-M   'P 1'
#
loop_
_entity.id
_entity.type
_entity.pdbx_description
1 polymer ?
#
loop_
_entity_poly.entity_id
_entity_poly.type
_entity_poly.pdbx_seq_one_letter_code
_entity_poly.pdbx_strand_id
1 'polypeptide(L)' 'MIELIVSGNTEKLVHKHKDHQLKGKYKNLRELHVDRSYNDNWIMIYQIRNGQLNLHILDLLKTGDHDHLLK' A
#
# COMPACT_ATOMS: atom_id res chain seq x y z
N MET A 1 -9.28 -3.65 -3.62
CA MET A 1 -8.19 -2.82 -3.05
C MET A 1 -7.51 -1.97 -4.13
N ILE A 2 -6.93 -2.56 -5.19
CA ILE A 2 -6.28 -1.80 -6.28
C ILE A 2 -7.18 -0.70 -6.86
N GLU A 3 -8.46 -0.97 -7.12
CA GLU A 3 -9.42 0.04 -7.59
C GLU A 3 -9.56 1.23 -6.63
N LEU A 4 -9.40 1.02 -5.32
CA LEU A 4 -9.44 2.09 -4.33
C LEU A 4 -8.18 2.96 -4.41
N ILE A 5 -7.03 2.37 -4.73
CA ILE A 5 -5.78 3.08 -4.98
C ILE A 5 -5.94 3.95 -6.24
N VAL A 6 -6.42 3.35 -7.33
CA VAL A 6 -6.58 4.03 -8.62
C VAL A 6 -7.61 5.16 -8.54
N SER A 7 -8.71 4.96 -7.81
CA SER A 7 -9.74 5.99 -7.61
C SER A 7 -9.39 7.06 -6.57
N GLY A 8 -8.26 6.93 -5.87
CA GLY A 8 -7.86 7.86 -4.82
C GLY A 8 -8.78 7.83 -3.58
N ASN A 9 -9.47 6.72 -3.32
CA ASN A 9 -10.35 6.57 -2.17
C ASN A 9 -9.55 6.26 -0.89
N THR A 10 -8.78 7.25 -0.45
CA THR A 10 -7.84 7.15 0.67
C THR A 10 -8.53 6.82 1.99
N GLU A 11 -9.72 7.37 2.23
CA GLU A 11 -10.47 7.11 3.47
C GLU A 11 -10.80 5.62 3.63
N LYS A 12 -11.30 4.99 2.56
CA LYS A 12 -11.62 3.55 2.58
C LYS A 12 -10.36 2.70 2.66
N LEU A 13 -9.25 3.12 2.04
CA LEU A 13 -7.95 2.45 2.16
C LEU A 13 -7.43 2.48 3.61
N VAL A 14 -7.48 3.63 4.29
CA VAL A 14 -7.06 3.76 5.69
C VAL A 14 -7.92 2.88 6.60
N HIS A 15 -9.25 2.94 6.47
CA HIS A 15 -10.14 2.21 7.39
C HIS A 15 -10.17 0.70 7.11
N LYS A 16 -10.31 0.30 5.84
CA LYS A 16 -10.48 -1.12 5.47
C LYS A 16 -9.17 -1.86 5.26
N HIS A 17 -8.10 -1.17 4.87
CA HIS A 17 -6.82 -1.80 4.55
C HIS A 17 -5.67 -1.31 5.44
N LYS A 18 -5.94 -0.47 6.46
CA LYS A 18 -4.92 0.13 7.33
C LYS A 18 -3.79 0.79 6.52
N ASP A 19 -4.14 1.36 5.38
CA ASP A 19 -3.16 1.98 4.49
C ASP A 19 -2.46 3.13 5.19
N HIS A 20 -1.13 3.12 5.18
CA HIS A 20 -0.32 4.15 5.81
C HIS A 20 1.04 4.30 5.14
N GLN A 21 1.64 5.48 5.31
CA GLN A 21 3.00 5.75 4.85
C GLN A 21 4.00 5.12 5.83
N LEU A 22 5.00 4.41 5.29
CA LEU A 22 6.09 3.87 6.10
C LEU A 22 6.99 4.99 6.64
N LYS A 23 7.75 4.69 7.70
CA LYS A 23 8.62 5.67 8.38
C LYS A 23 10.10 5.47 8.02
N GLY A 24 10.93 6.46 8.37
CA GLY A 24 12.39 6.38 8.22
C GLY A 24 12.85 6.31 6.76
N LYS A 25 13.77 5.37 6.46
CA LYS A 25 14.31 5.17 5.09
C LYS A 25 13.25 4.80 4.05
N TYR A 26 12.07 4.37 4.49
CA TYR A 26 10.97 3.95 3.62
C TYR A 26 9.85 4.99 3.50
N LYS A 27 10.10 6.26 3.86
CA LYS A 27 9.08 7.33 3.83
C LYS A 27 8.38 7.55 2.48
N ASN A 28 8.94 7.10 1.37
CA ASN A 28 8.31 7.23 0.06
C ASN A 28 7.40 6.03 -0.29
N LEU A 29 7.34 5.03 0.59
CA LEU A 29 6.58 3.81 0.42
C LEU A 29 5.35 3.82 1.31
N ARG A 30 4.34 3.05 0.91
CA ARG A 30 3.12 2.80 1.64
C ARG A 30 2.98 1.31 1.92
N GLU A 31 2.35 1.00 3.04
CA GLU A 31 1.98 -0.36 3.43
C GLU A 31 0.46 -0.42 3.64
N LEU A 32 -0.16 -1.50 3.17
CA LEU A 32 -1.54 -1.82 3.47
C LEU A 32 -1.71 -3.33 3.67
N HIS A 33 -2.83 -3.71 4.30
CA HIS A 33 -3.27 -5.09 4.46
C HIS A 33 -4.19 -5.48 3.31
N VAL A 34 -3.83 -6.53 2.57
CA VAL A 34 -4.56 -7.00 1.38
C VAL A 34 -5.91 -7.58 1.77
N ASP A 35 -5.93 -8.49 2.75
CA ASP A 35 -7.12 -9.11 3.30
C ASP A 35 -7.02 -9.20 4.83
N ARG A 36 -7.80 -8.34 5.50
CA ARG A 36 -7.88 -8.28 6.97
C ARG A 36 -8.79 -9.33 7.57
N SER A 37 -9.72 -9.88 6.78
CA SER A 37 -10.66 -10.92 7.21
C SER A 37 -10.04 -12.31 7.14
N TYR A 38 -9.00 -12.51 6.33
CA TYR A 38 -8.26 -13.75 6.26
C TYR A 38 -7.31 -13.95 7.45
N ASN A 39 -6.25 -13.13 7.57
CA ASN A 39 -5.26 -13.28 8.64
C ASN A 39 -4.65 -11.97 9.15
N ASP A 40 -5.10 -10.81 8.66
CA ASP A 40 -4.59 -9.45 8.97
C ASP A 40 -3.06 -9.32 8.88
N ASN A 41 -2.36 -10.29 8.28
CA ASN A 41 -0.91 -10.37 8.19
C ASN A 41 -0.44 -10.27 6.74
N TRP A 42 -1.33 -10.50 5.77
CA TRP A 42 -1.00 -10.33 4.36
C TRP A 42 -0.93 -8.85 4.00
N ILE A 43 0.30 -8.35 3.84
CA ILE A 43 0.58 -6.95 3.51
C ILE A 43 1.07 -6.77 2.06
N MET A 44 0.95 -5.53 1.58
CA MET A 44 1.49 -5.08 0.31
C MET A 44 2.23 -3.76 0.51
N ILE A 45 3.45 -3.69 -0.03
CA ILE A 45 4.25 -2.47 -0.06
C ILE A 45 4.21 -1.91 -1.48
N TYR A 46 3.83 -0.64 -1.59
CA TYR A 46 3.67 0.03 -2.88
C TYR A 46 4.09 1.50 -2.82
N GLN A 47 4.22 2.12 -3.98
CA GLN A 47 4.35 3.58 -4.12
C GLN A 47 3.54 4.08 -5.31
N ILE A 48 3.08 5.32 -5.22
CA ILE A 48 2.44 6.02 -6.34
C ILE A 48 3.42 7.10 -6.81
N ARG A 49 3.88 7.01 -8.04
CA ARG A 49 4.73 8.03 -8.67
C ARG A 49 3.87 8.87 -9.62
N ASN A 50 3.78 10.16 -9.32
CA ASN A 50 3.08 11.12 -10.16
C ASN A 50 4.10 11.77 -11.11
N GLY A 51 3.94 11.54 -12.42
CA GLY A 51 4.77 12.15 -13.46
C GLY A 51 4.23 13.48 -13.99
N GLN A 52 4.96 14.09 -14.92
CA GLN A 52 4.58 15.38 -15.56
C GLN A 52 3.33 15.32 -16.46
N LEU A 53 2.77 14.12 -16.72
CA LEU A 53 1.67 13.89 -17.67
C LEU A 53 0.49 13.14 -17.02
N ASN A 54 -0.06 13.61 -15.88
CA ASN A 54 -1.17 12.94 -15.15
C ASN A 54 -0.98 11.41 -15.04
N LEU A 55 0.27 10.95 -15.08
CA LEU A 55 0.62 9.55 -15.19
C LEU A 55 0.86 9.09 -13.77
N HIS A 56 -0.11 8.36 -13.25
CA HIS A 56 0.00 7.68 -11.97
C HIS A 56 0.59 6.30 -12.23
N ILE A 57 1.85 6.11 -11.84
CA ILE A 57 2.48 4.78 -11.86
C ILE A 57 2.35 4.18 -10.47
N LEU A 58 1.65 3.04 -10.40
CA LEU A 58 1.55 2.22 -9.20
C LEU A 58 2.59 1.11 -9.27
N ASP A 59 3.64 1.21 -8.46
CA ASP A 59 4.63 0.14 -8.34
C ASP A 59 4.23 -0.80 -7.19
N LEU A 60 3.93 -2.07 -7.51
CA LEU A 60 3.71 -3.12 -6.52
C LEU A 60 5.04 -3.78 -6.20
N LEU A 61 5.64 -3.42 -5.06
CA LEU A 61 7.05 -3.76 -4.80
C LEU A 61 7.19 -5.15 -4.16
N LYS A 62 6.36 -5.44 -3.16
CA LYS A 62 6.39 -6.71 -2.42
C LYS A 62 5.02 -7.03 -1.84
N THR A 63 4.76 -8.31 -1.63
CA THR A 63 3.61 -8.80 -0.86
C THR A 63 3.98 -10.10 -0.14
N GLY A 64 3.36 -10.34 1.02
CA GLY A 64 3.75 -11.40 1.94
C GLY A 64 3.26 -11.10 3.35
N ASP A 65 3.72 -11.87 4.34
CA ASP A 65 3.46 -11.59 5.75
C ASP A 65 4.41 -10.53 6.35
N HIS A 66 4.04 -9.95 7.50
CA HIS A 66 4.89 -8.97 8.19
C HIS A 66 6.29 -9.50 8.52
N ASP A 67 6.40 -10.75 8.99
CA ASP A 67 7.67 -11.31 9.48
C ASP A 67 8.70 -11.48 8.36
N HIS A 68 8.24 -11.74 7.14
CA HIS A 68 9.11 -11.88 5.96
C HIS A 68 9.46 -10.54 5.30
N LEU A 69 8.61 -9.52 5.42
CA LEU A 69 8.77 -8.28 4.66
C LEU A 69 9.44 -7.14 5.44
N LEU A 70 9.37 -7.15 6.77
CA LEU A 70 9.86 -6.08 7.63
C LEU A 70 11.11 -6.44 8.47
N LYS A 71 11.73 -7.59 8.21
CA LYS A 71 13.05 -7.95 8.77
C LYS A 71 14.21 -7.24 8.08
#